data_AF-A0A7S2GZI9-F1
#
_entry.id   AF-A0A7S2GZI9-F1
#
_cell.length_a   1.000
_cell.length_b   1.000
_cell.length_c   1.000
_cell.angle_alpha   90.00
_cell.angle_beta   90.00
_cell.angle_gamma   90.00
#
_symmetry.space_group_name_H-M   'P 1'
#
loop_
_entity.id
_entity.type
_entity.pdbx_description
1 polymer ?
#
loop_
_entity_poly.entity_id
_entity_poly.type
_entity_poly.pdbx_seq_one_letter_code
_entity_poly.pdbx_strand_id
1 'polypeptide(L)'
;VELSVESSSSSSSSGGGGGGKRSSRAEELEISSILSKLLLPRLVDKTALCIVSHKYVWRLFIDVLILSCDGSVLDVVAMGIVGAIHCTLLPKITPVFKGDAASQEEVGSGGG
;
A
#
# COMPACT_ATOMS: atom_id res chain seq x y z
N VAL A 1 -4.16 -2.69 2.34
CA VAL A 1 -3.33 -2.43 1.16
C VAL A 1 -4.28 -2.32 0.00
N GLU A 2 -4.25 -1.22 -0.72
CA GLU A 2 -5.08 -0.98 -1.91
C GLU A 2 -4.15 -0.71 -3.08
N LEU A 3 -4.47 -1.32 -4.23
CA LEU A 3 -3.68 -1.23 -5.47
C LEU A 3 -4.54 -0.56 -6.55
N SER A 4 -3.99 0.48 -7.15
CA SER A 4 -4.55 1.15 -8.31
C SER A 4 -3.56 1.11 -9.47
N VAL A 5 -4.06 0.89 -10.68
CA VAL A 5 -3.27 0.87 -11.91
C VAL A 5 -3.96 1.79 -12.91
N GLU A 6 -3.23 2.74 -13.48
CA GLU A 6 -3.73 3.70 -14.45
C GLU A 6 -2.74 3.83 -15.61
N SER A 7 -3.24 3.93 -16.84
CA SER A 7 -2.44 4.24 -18.02
C SER A 7 -2.58 5.70 -18.43
N SER A 8 -1.47 6.34 -18.78
CA SER A 8 -1.44 7.75 -19.24
C SER A 8 -2.25 7.97 -20.54
N SER A 9 -2.50 6.91 -21.30
CA SER A 9 -3.35 6.97 -22.50
C SER A 9 -4.85 7.18 -22.17
N SER A 10 -5.24 7.00 -20.91
CA SER A 10 -6.63 7.15 -20.45
C SER A 10 -7.07 8.61 -20.26
N SER A 11 -6.14 9.58 -20.19
CA SER A 11 -6.41 10.99 -19.85
C SER A 11 -6.77 11.91 -21.04
N SER A 12 -6.93 11.39 -22.27
CA SER A 12 -7.28 12.22 -23.43
C SER A 12 -8.79 12.48 -23.54
N SER A 13 -9.23 13.65 -23.08
CA SER A 13 -10.58 14.18 -23.32
C SER A 13 -10.71 14.74 -24.74
N SER A 14 -11.00 13.90 -25.73
CA SER A 14 -11.63 14.35 -26.97
C SER A 14 -12.89 13.53 -27.25
N GLY A 15 -13.99 14.23 -27.50
CA GLY A 15 -15.28 13.66 -27.85
C GLY A 15 -15.20 12.91 -29.18
N GLY A 16 -15.85 11.75 -29.23
CA GLY A 16 -15.96 10.90 -30.43
C GLY A 16 -15.48 9.48 -30.19
N GLY A 17 -16.40 8.55 -29.87
CA GLY A 17 -16.14 7.11 -29.86
C GLY A 17 -15.98 6.46 -28.47
N GLY A 18 -17.09 6.06 -27.84
CA GLY A 18 -17.14 5.49 -26.48
C GLY A 18 -16.63 4.05 -26.31
N GLY A 19 -16.01 3.43 -27.33
CA GLY A 19 -15.57 2.03 -27.30
C GLY A 19 -14.18 1.80 -26.72
N GLY A 20 -13.17 2.61 -27.11
CA GLY A 20 -11.77 2.37 -26.75
C GLY A 20 -11.44 2.61 -25.27
N LYS A 21 -11.98 3.68 -24.67
CA LYS A 21 -11.72 4.05 -23.27
C LYS A 21 -12.25 3.05 -22.24
N ARG A 22 -13.34 2.36 -22.57
CA ARG A 22 -13.91 1.32 -21.71
C ARG A 22 -13.04 0.06 -21.70
N SER A 23 -12.42 -0.25 -22.84
CA SER A 23 -11.50 -1.40 -22.96
C SER A 23 -10.25 -1.21 -22.11
N SER A 24 -9.62 -0.03 -22.18
CA SER A 24 -8.41 0.26 -21.40
C SER A 24 -8.66 0.23 -19.88
N ARG A 25 -9.77 0.82 -19.42
CA ARG A 25 -10.16 0.75 -18.00
C ARG A 25 -10.49 -0.66 -17.52
N ALA A 26 -11.12 -1.47 -18.38
CA ALA A 26 -11.41 -2.85 -18.03
C ALA A 26 -10.11 -3.66 -17.84
N GLU A 27 -9.13 -3.45 -18.72
CA GLU A 27 -7.80 -4.08 -18.63
C GLU A 27 -7.06 -3.63 -17.36
N GLU A 28 -7.03 -2.33 -17.05
CA GLU A 28 -6.43 -1.77 -15.83
C GLU A 28 -7.03 -2.40 -14.55
N LEU A 29 -8.36 -2.54 -14.50
CA LEU A 29 -9.07 -3.16 -13.39
C LEU A 29 -8.76 -4.67 -13.28
N GLU A 30 -8.65 -5.36 -14.40
CA GLU A 30 -8.30 -6.79 -14.42
C GLU A 30 -6.87 -7.00 -13.93
N ILE A 31 -5.91 -6.21 -14.41
CA ILE A 31 -4.52 -6.23 -13.96
C ILE A 31 -4.44 -5.96 -12.45
N SER A 32 -5.11 -4.91 -11.96
CA SER A 32 -5.16 -4.61 -10.52
C SER A 32 -5.77 -5.76 -9.72
N SER A 33 -6.88 -6.35 -10.19
CA SER A 33 -7.54 -7.49 -9.53
C SER A 33 -6.65 -8.73 -9.46
N ILE A 34 -5.92 -9.05 -10.54
CA ILE A 34 -5.02 -10.21 -10.60
C ILE A 34 -3.82 -9.99 -9.68
N LEU A 35 -3.13 -8.87 -9.84
CA LEU A 35 -1.91 -8.58 -9.08
C LEU A 35 -2.20 -8.35 -7.60
N SER A 36 -3.33 -7.73 -7.25
CA SER A 36 -3.74 -7.57 -5.86
C SER A 36 -3.94 -8.90 -5.14
N LYS A 37 -4.49 -9.91 -5.84
CA LYS A 37 -4.71 -11.26 -5.28
C LYS A 37 -3.43 -12.10 -5.22
N LEU A 38 -2.58 -11.99 -6.23
CA LEU A 38 -1.40 -12.85 -6.36
C LEU A 38 -0.17 -12.31 -5.62
N LEU A 39 0.09 -11.01 -5.73
CA LEU A 39 1.33 -10.41 -5.22
C LEU A 39 1.19 -9.89 -3.79
N LEU A 40 0.16 -9.10 -3.49
CA LEU A 40 0.08 -8.38 -2.20
C LEU A 40 0.11 -9.29 -0.97
N PRO A 41 -0.53 -10.47 -0.94
CA PRO A 41 -0.44 -11.37 0.21
C PRO A 41 0.96 -11.94 0.44
N ARG A 42 1.82 -11.96 -0.60
CA ARG A 42 3.19 -12.48 -0.53
C ARG A 42 4.22 -11.38 -0.26
N LEU A 43 3.94 -10.16 -0.71
CA LEU A 43 4.88 -9.04 -0.59
C LEU A 43 4.67 -8.22 0.68
N VAL A 44 3.45 -8.19 1.23
CA VAL A 44 3.13 -7.34 2.37
C VAL A 44 2.79 -8.16 3.61
N ASP A 45 3.66 -8.07 4.62
CA ASP A 45 3.36 -8.58 5.94
C ASP A 45 2.39 -7.64 6.67
N LYS A 46 1.13 -8.08 6.83
CA LYS A 46 0.08 -7.32 7.51
C LYS A 46 0.38 -7.10 9.00
N THR A 47 1.18 -7.97 9.61
CA THR A 47 1.54 -7.84 11.03
C THR A 47 2.58 -6.74 11.24
N ALA A 48 3.53 -6.60 10.31
CA ALA A 48 4.48 -5.49 10.27
C ALA A 48 3.81 -4.12 10.06
N LEU A 49 2.61 -4.11 9.47
CA LEU A 49 1.79 -2.91 9.34
C LEU A 49 0.99 -2.55 10.60
N CYS A 50 0.96 -3.40 11.62
CA CYS A 50 0.21 -3.12 12.84
C CYS A 50 0.97 -2.15 13.75
N ILE A 51 0.33 -1.04 14.14
CA ILE A 51 0.89 -0.07 15.08
C ILE A 51 0.40 -0.39 16.49
N VAL A 52 -0.92 -0.56 16.63
CA VAL A 52 -1.59 -0.98 17.87
C VAL A 52 -2.65 -2.00 17.51
N SER A 53 -2.52 -3.22 18.03
CA SER A 53 -3.45 -4.32 17.79
C SER A 53 -4.90 -3.88 17.99
N HIS A 54 -5.74 -4.19 17.00
CA HIS A 54 -7.17 -3.87 16.98
C HIS A 54 -7.55 -2.38 17.04
N LYS A 55 -6.58 -1.44 16.97
CA LYS A 55 -6.85 0.00 17.01
C LYS A 55 -6.27 0.75 15.81
N TYR A 56 -4.98 0.56 15.55
CA TYR A 56 -4.25 1.33 14.53
C TYR A 56 -3.37 0.42 13.68
N VAL A 57 -3.53 0.53 12.37
CA VAL A 57 -2.74 -0.17 11.36
C VAL A 57 -2.37 0.79 10.25
N TRP A 58 -1.23 0.56 9.62
CA TRP A 58 -0.84 1.22 8.39
C TRP A 58 -1.78 0.80 7.25
N ARG A 59 -2.32 1.80 6.56
CA ARG A 59 -2.99 1.60 5.27
C ARG A 59 -2.01 2.00 4.18
N LEU A 60 -1.56 1.01 3.40
CA LEU A 60 -0.74 1.24 2.21
C LEU A 60 -1.62 1.41 0.98
N PHE A 61 -1.30 2.44 0.20
CA PHE A 61 -1.82 2.70 -1.13
C PHE A 61 -0.66 2.52 -2.11
N ILE A 62 -0.87 1.70 -3.14
CA ILE A 62 0.10 1.44 -4.18
C ILE A 62 -0.54 1.90 -5.48
N ASP A 63 -0.01 2.98 -6.04
CA ASP A 63 -0.50 3.57 -7.27
C ASP A 63 0.55 3.37 -8.37
N VAL A 64 0.14 2.72 -9.46
CA VAL A 64 0.99 2.47 -10.62
C VAL A 64 0.49 3.27 -11.80
N LEU A 65 1.33 4.17 -12.30
CA LEU A 65 1.07 4.93 -13.53
C LEU A 65 1.92 4.37 -14.67
N ILE A 66 1.27 3.79 -15.68
CA ILE A 66 1.92 3.30 -16.88
C ILE A 66 2.09 4.48 -17.85
N LEU A 67 3.33 4.86 -18.11
CA LEU A 67 3.66 5.94 -19.06
C LEU A 67 3.72 5.39 -20.50
N SER A 68 4.44 4.29 -20.68
CA SER A 68 4.61 3.56 -21.92
C SER A 68 5.04 2.14 -21.58
N CYS A 69 4.61 1.15 -22.35
CA CYS A 69 5.03 -0.23 -22.15
C CYS A 69 5.20 -0.90 -23.51
N ASP A 70 6.44 -1.25 -23.84
CA ASP A 70 6.77 -2.00 -25.04
C ASP A 70 6.90 -3.49 -24.63
N GLY A 71 5.76 -4.14 -24.36
CA GLY A 71 5.73 -5.52 -23.90
C GLY A 71 4.56 -5.86 -22.98
N SER A 72 4.75 -6.87 -22.13
CA SER A 72 3.75 -7.34 -21.17
C SER A 72 3.53 -6.34 -20.04
N VAL A 73 2.41 -5.62 -20.10
CA VAL A 73 2.01 -4.66 -19.06
C VAL A 73 1.93 -5.33 -17.69
N LEU A 74 1.42 -6.57 -17.64
CA LEU A 74 1.28 -7.32 -16.39
C LEU A 74 2.63 -7.52 -15.69
N ASP A 75 3.66 -7.93 -16.44
CA ASP A 75 4.98 -8.20 -15.87
C ASP A 75 5.69 -6.92 -15.43
N VAL A 76 5.60 -5.87 -16.24
CA VAL A 76 6.17 -4.56 -15.92
C VAL A 76 5.54 -3.97 -14.65
N VAL A 77 4.21 -4.01 -14.55
CA VAL A 77 3.47 -3.56 -13.36
C VAL A 77 3.83 -4.43 -12.15
N ALA A 78 3.88 -5.76 -12.31
CA ALA A 78 4.27 -6.67 -11.24
C ALA A 78 5.66 -6.35 -10.69
N MET A 79 6.66 -6.18 -11.56
CA MET A 79 8.02 -5.81 -11.16
C MET A 79 8.07 -4.44 -10.47
N GLY A 80 7.31 -3.45 -11.00
CA GLY A 80 7.19 -2.13 -10.39
C GLY A 80 6.64 -2.20 -8.96
N ILE A 81 5.59 -2.99 -8.73
CA ILE A 81 5.00 -3.21 -7.39
C ILE A 81 6.01 -3.89 -6.46
N VAL A 82 6.68 -4.95 -6.91
CA VAL A 82 7.69 -5.66 -6.11
C VAL A 82 8.80 -4.70 -5.70
N GLY A 83 9.38 -3.95 -6.65
CA GLY A 83 10.42 -2.98 -6.37
C GLY A 83 9.96 -1.89 -5.40
N ALA A 84 8.78 -1.30 -5.64
CA ALA A 84 8.24 -0.24 -4.78
C ALA A 84 8.04 -0.71 -3.34
N ILE A 85 7.48 -1.91 -3.13
CA ILE A 85 7.29 -2.47 -1.78
C ILE A 85 8.63 -2.73 -1.10
N HIS A 86 9.60 -3.32 -1.79
CA HIS A 86 10.93 -3.58 -1.20
C HIS A 86 11.69 -2.30 -0.84
N CYS A 87 11.45 -1.19 -1.56
CA CYS A 87 12.04 0.11 -1.26
C CYS A 87 11.23 0.96 -0.27
N THR A 88 10.03 0.53 0.11
CA THR A 88 9.16 1.31 1.01
C THR A 88 9.71 1.28 2.44
N LEU A 89 9.90 2.46 3.03
CA LEU A 89 10.26 2.63 4.43
C LEU A 89 9.08 3.23 5.19
N LEU A 90 8.63 2.52 6.23
CA LEU A 90 7.61 3.04 7.13
C LEU A 90 8.27 3.94 8.19
N PRO A 91 7.70 5.12 8.47
CA PRO A 91 8.22 5.95 9.54
C PRO A 91 7.98 5.25 10.89
N LYS A 92 8.95 5.40 11.80
CA LYS A 92 8.86 4.84 13.13
C LYS A 92 7.80 5.59 13.94
N ILE A 93 6.81 4.87 14.46
CA ILE A 93 5.76 5.41 15.33
C ILE A 93 5.95 4.86 16.75
N THR A 94 5.85 5.73 17.75
CA THR A 94 5.76 5.34 19.16
C THR A 94 4.39 5.76 19.68
N PRO A 95 3.44 4.82 19.90
CA PRO A 95 2.13 5.16 20.41
C PRO A 95 2.22 5.63 21.87
N VAL A 96 1.49 6.68 22.20
CA VAL A 96 1.35 7.19 23.58
C VAL A 96 -0.08 6.96 24.02
N PHE A 97 -0.28 6.20 25.10
CA PHE A 97 -1.59 5.93 25.65
C PHE A 97 -1.86 6.86 26.83
N LYS A 98 -3.02 7.51 26.85
CA LYS A 98 -3.44 8.34 27.97
C LYS A 98 -3.97 7.41 29.07
N GLY A 99 -3.09 7.02 30.00
CA GLY A 99 -3.41 6.08 31.09
C GLY A 99 -2.18 5.60 31.88
N ASP A 100 -0.98 5.60 31.29
CA ASP A 100 0.27 5.24 31.97
C ASP A 100 0.92 6.43 32.71
N ALA A 101 0.10 7.19 33.44
CA ALA A 101 0.56 8.05 34.52
C ALA A 101 0.11 7.40 35.85
N ALA A 102 0.61 6.20 36.11
CA ALA A 102 0.41 5.51 37.39
C ALA A 102 1.78 5.10 37.95
N SER A 103 2.22 5.90 38.93
CA SER A 103 3.03 5.51 40.08
C SER A 103 4.44 4.93 39.85
N GLN A 104 5.44 5.81 39.74
CA GLN A 104 6.72 5.54 40.42
C GLN A 104 6.54 5.88 41.91
N GLU A 105 6.04 4.92 42.68
CA GLU A 105 6.34 4.82 44.11
C GLU A 105 7.28 3.62 44.29
N GLU A 106 8.54 3.89 44.58
CA GLU A 106 9.41 2.97 45.31
C GLU A 106 10.07 3.79 46.43
N VAL A 107 9.41 3.73 47.59
CA VAL A 107 9.98 4.05 48.90
C VAL A 107 10.83 2.85 49.31
N GLY A 108 12.12 3.08 49.51
CA GLY A 108 13.07 2.09 50.04
C GLY A 108 14.11 2.75 50.94
N SER A 109 13.69 3.23 52.11
CA SER A 109 14.58 3.52 53.25
C SER A 109 14.72 2.24 54.09
N GLY A 110 15.95 1.77 54.32
CA GLY A 110 16.23 0.66 55.24
C GLY A 110 17.73 0.40 55.35
N GLY A 111 18.29 0.65 56.53
CA GLY A 111 19.73 0.71 56.80
C GLY A 111 20.45 -0.63 56.95
N GLY A 112 21.77 -0.50 57.07
CA GLY A 112 22.77 -1.50 57.42
C GLY A 112 24.13 -0.80 57.53
#